data_AF-A0A7K2KKY9-F1
#
_entry.id   AF-A0A7K2KKY9-F1
#
_cell.length_a   1.000
_cell.length_b   1.000
_cell.length_c   1.000
_cell.angle_alpha   90.00
_cell.angle_beta   90.00
_cell.angle_gamma   90.00
#
_symmetry.space_group_name_H-M   'P 1'
#
loop_
_entity.id
_entity.type
_entity.pdbx_description
1 polymer ?
#
loop_
_entity_poly.entity_id
_entity_poly.type
_entity_poly.pdbx_seq_one_letter_code
_entity_poly.pdbx_strand_id
1 'polypeptide(L)'
;MTVYQLPVQVATFRHWLTELVRRVPSGGGWYGVFAERDPDGLRACFDGTEILPWDIVESLLQDAGEPGGGPLALRGRALYAAATGAHDRRPGGAEALAERRELMERERRYAASRVRALADRLGATP
;
A
#
# COMPACT_ATOMS: atom_id res chain seq x y z
N MET A 1 -8.33 4.78 28.59
CA MET A 1 -8.02 3.99 27.38
C MET A 1 -9.26 4.00 26.49
N THR A 2 -9.27 4.78 25.42
CA THR A 2 -10.29 4.66 24.38
C THR A 2 -9.93 3.45 23.52
N VAL A 3 -10.74 2.40 23.58
CA VAL A 3 -10.65 1.29 22.62
C VAL A 3 -10.99 1.89 21.26
N TYR A 4 -9.98 2.11 20.42
CA TYR A 4 -10.20 2.53 19.04
C TYR A 4 -10.80 1.35 18.30
N GLN A 5 -12.13 1.37 18.14
CA GLN A 5 -12.79 0.47 17.22
C GLN A 5 -12.41 0.88 15.80
N LEU A 6 -11.91 -0.09 15.05
CA LEU A 6 -11.55 0.10 13.66
C LEU A 6 -12.80 0.55 12.87
N PRO A 7 -12.72 1.60 12.03
CA PRO A 7 -13.84 1.98 11.19
C PRO A 7 -14.31 0.78 10.36
N VAL A 8 -15.63 0.59 10.25
CA VAL A 8 -16.22 -0.57 9.56
C VAL A 8 -15.71 -0.74 8.12
N GLN A 9 -15.40 0.36 7.45
CA GLN A 9 -14.84 0.38 6.10
C GLN A 9 -13.46 -0.27 6.07
N VAL A 10 -12.60 0.07 7.04
CA VAL A 10 -11.26 -0.49 7.16
C VAL A 10 -11.32 -1.96 7.55
N ALA A 11 -12.21 -2.35 8.47
CA ALA A 11 -12.44 -3.75 8.82
C ALA A 11 -12.92 -4.59 7.62
N THR A 12 -13.80 -4.02 6.80
CA THR A 12 -14.35 -4.69 5.61
C THR A 12 -13.28 -4.86 4.52
N PHE A 13 -12.49 -3.81 4.28
CA PHE A 13 -11.37 -3.90 3.34
C PHE A 13 -10.32 -4.90 3.82
N ARG A 14 -9.96 -4.87 5.10
CA ARG A 14 -9.04 -5.85 5.72
C ARG A 14 -9.53 -7.28 5.50
N HIS A 15 -10.80 -7.56 5.78
CA HIS A 15 -11.34 -8.91 5.58
C HIS A 15 -11.25 -9.36 4.11
N TRP A 16 -11.60 -8.48 3.17
CA TRP A 16 -11.44 -8.74 1.75
C TRP A 16 -9.97 -8.97 1.36
N LEU A 17 -9.03 -8.18 1.90
CA LEU A 17 -7.60 -8.31 1.65
C LEU A 17 -7.04 -9.64 2.18
N THR A 18 -7.46 -10.06 3.38
CA THR A 18 -7.09 -11.38 3.93
C THR A 18 -7.56 -12.52 3.01
N GLU A 19 -8.78 -12.44 2.50
CA GLU A 19 -9.30 -13.45 1.58
C GLU A 19 -8.60 -13.45 0.22
N LEU A 20 -8.16 -12.28 -0.27
CA LEU A 20 -7.32 -12.18 -1.47
C LEU A 20 -5.97 -12.90 -1.26
N VAL A 21 -5.28 -12.59 -0.18
CA VAL A 21 -3.95 -13.15 0.11
C VAL A 21 -3.97 -14.67 0.27
N ARG A 22 -5.06 -15.25 0.77
CA ARG A 22 -5.24 -16.71 0.84
C ARG A 22 -5.28 -17.40 -0.53
N ARG A 23 -5.54 -16.66 -1.60
CA ARG A 23 -5.56 -17.16 -2.98
C ARG A 23 -4.20 -17.05 -3.67
N VAL A 24 -3.28 -16.28 -3.11
CA VAL A 24 -1.93 -16.11 -3.65
C VAL A 24 -1.14 -17.42 -3.45
N PRO A 25 -0.52 -17.98 -4.51
CA PRO A 25 0.29 -19.20 -4.40
C PRO A 25 1.41 -19.05 -3.34
N SER A 26 1.60 -20.09 -2.52
CA SER A 26 2.67 -20.13 -1.52
C SER A 26 4.03 -20.31 -2.19
N GLY A 27 4.99 -19.40 -1.94
CA GLY A 27 6.41 -19.63 -2.22
C GLY A 27 7.04 -18.89 -3.40
N GLY A 28 6.37 -17.88 -3.96
CA GLY A 28 6.97 -17.00 -4.97
C GLY A 28 6.01 -15.91 -5.41
N GLY A 29 6.54 -14.76 -5.81
CA GLY A 29 5.76 -13.56 -6.16
C GLY A 29 6.19 -12.34 -5.35
N TRP A 30 5.66 -11.18 -5.72
CA TRP A 30 6.04 -9.91 -5.11
C TRP A 30 5.64 -9.86 -3.62
N TYR A 31 4.53 -10.53 -3.28
CA TYR A 31 4.04 -10.66 -1.91
C TYR A 31 5.04 -11.30 -0.95
N GLY A 32 5.70 -12.40 -1.36
CA GLY A 32 6.65 -13.12 -0.50
C GLY A 32 7.86 -12.26 -0.14
N VAL A 33 8.43 -11.56 -1.12
CA VAL A 33 9.57 -10.65 -0.91
C VAL A 33 9.19 -9.48 -0.02
N PHE A 34 7.98 -8.93 -0.19
CA PHE A 34 7.48 -7.85 0.66
C PHE A 34 7.29 -8.29 2.11
N ALA A 35 6.71 -9.48 2.32
CA ALA A 35 6.52 -10.05 3.65
C ALA A 35 7.84 -10.30 4.40
N GLU A 36 8.91 -10.70 3.69
CA GLU A 36 10.24 -10.87 4.26
C GLU A 36 10.91 -9.52 4.59
N ARG A 37 10.73 -8.51 3.73
CA ARG A 37 11.40 -7.22 3.86
C ARG A 37 10.80 -6.33 4.95
N ASP A 38 9.48 -6.33 5.11
CA ASP A 38 8.76 -5.51 6.08
C ASP A 38 7.58 -6.28 6.71
N PRO A 39 7.87 -7.27 7.58
CA PRO A 39 6.84 -8.08 8.22
C PRO A 39 5.96 -7.25 9.17
N ASP A 40 6.50 -6.19 9.77
CA ASP A 40 5.77 -5.33 10.71
C ASP A 40 4.81 -4.40 9.98
N GLY A 41 5.23 -3.76 8.88
CA GLY A 41 4.36 -2.97 8.03
C GLY A 41 3.24 -3.80 7.41
N LEU A 42 3.54 -5.04 7.01
CA LEU A 42 2.53 -5.95 6.51
C LEU A 42 1.52 -6.35 7.60
N ARG A 43 2.00 -6.61 8.83
CA ARG A 43 1.11 -6.88 9.97
C ARG A 43 0.22 -5.67 10.28
N ALA A 44 0.77 -4.46 10.28
CA ALA A 44 0.01 -3.23 10.49
C ALA A 44 -1.14 -3.08 9.48
N CYS A 45 -0.92 -3.48 8.23
CA CYS A 45 -1.96 -3.51 7.18
C CYS A 45 -3.05 -4.55 7.47
N PHE A 46 -2.69 -5.77 7.87
CA PHE A 46 -3.66 -6.83 8.20
C PHE A 46 -4.38 -6.60 9.53
N ASP A 47 -3.81 -5.82 10.44
CA ASP A 47 -4.46 -5.36 11.66
C ASP A 47 -5.40 -4.16 11.39
N GLY A 48 -5.28 -3.52 10.21
CA GLY A 48 -6.04 -2.34 9.82
C GLY A 48 -5.53 -1.03 10.42
N THR A 49 -4.37 -1.07 11.08
CA THR A 49 -3.72 0.12 11.64
C THR A 49 -3.07 0.98 10.56
N GLU A 50 -2.68 0.36 9.44
CA GLU A 50 -2.25 1.01 8.20
C GLU A 50 -3.10 0.51 7.02
N ILE A 51 -3.11 1.26 5.93
CA ILE A 51 -3.79 0.87 4.68
C ILE A 51 -2.73 0.42 3.67
N LEU A 52 -2.81 -0.83 3.22
CA LEU A 52 -1.90 -1.38 2.20
C LEU A 52 -2.03 -0.56 0.90
N PRO A 53 -0.94 -0.01 0.33
CA PRO A 53 -1.03 0.78 -0.90
C PRO A 53 -1.67 0.01 -2.07
N TRP A 54 -2.44 0.71 -2.90
CA TRP A 54 -3.25 0.06 -3.94
C TRP A 54 -2.40 -0.65 -5.01
N ASP A 55 -1.25 -0.11 -5.36
CA ASP A 55 -0.29 -0.74 -6.28
C ASP A 55 0.16 -2.12 -5.76
N ILE A 56 0.33 -2.27 -4.45
CA ILE A 56 0.63 -3.58 -3.84
C ILE A 56 -0.59 -4.51 -3.91
N VAL A 57 -1.79 -3.98 -3.68
CA VAL A 57 -3.04 -4.75 -3.86
C VAL A 57 -3.19 -5.21 -5.31
N GLU A 58 -2.81 -4.39 -6.30
CA GLU A 58 -2.78 -4.78 -7.71
C GLU A 58 -1.80 -5.91 -7.99
N SER A 59 -0.60 -5.88 -7.39
CA SER A 59 0.33 -7.00 -7.46
C SER A 59 -0.24 -8.28 -6.83
N LEU A 60 -0.96 -8.18 -5.71
CA LEU A 60 -1.62 -9.34 -5.09
C LEU A 60 -2.74 -9.93 -5.94
N LEU A 61 -3.52 -9.07 -6.60
CA LEU A 61 -4.54 -9.51 -7.56
C LEU A 61 -3.87 -10.24 -8.74
N GLN A 62 -2.78 -9.71 -9.27
CA GLN A 62 -2.02 -10.36 -10.34
C GLN A 62 -1.45 -11.72 -9.90
N ASP A 63 -0.84 -11.78 -8.71
CA ASP A 63 -0.29 -13.02 -8.14
C ASP A 63 -1.40 -14.07 -7.88
N ALA A 64 -2.62 -13.64 -7.58
CA ALA A 64 -3.80 -14.50 -7.45
C ALA A 64 -4.44 -14.89 -8.81
N GLY A 65 -3.90 -14.43 -9.94
CA GLY A 65 -4.43 -14.69 -11.29
C GLY A 65 -5.69 -13.88 -11.62
N GLU A 66 -5.97 -12.81 -10.87
CA GLU A 66 -7.18 -12.00 -11.02
C GLU A 66 -6.93 -10.83 -11.98
N PRO A 67 -7.75 -10.66 -13.05
CA PRO A 67 -7.57 -9.57 -13.99
C PRO A 67 -7.88 -8.21 -13.32
N GLY A 68 -7.10 -7.18 -13.63
CA GLY A 68 -7.21 -5.84 -13.01
C GLY A 68 -8.57 -5.13 -13.19
N GLY A 69 -9.39 -5.57 -14.15
CA GLY A 69 -10.76 -5.11 -14.37
C GLY A 69 -11.85 -6.13 -13.98
N GLY A 70 -11.46 -7.25 -13.37
CA GLY A 70 -12.39 -8.30 -12.95
C GLY A 70 -13.27 -7.87 -11.77
N PRO A 71 -14.37 -8.60 -11.50
CA PRO A 71 -15.28 -8.28 -10.40
C PRO A 71 -14.59 -8.17 -9.04
N LEU A 72 -13.57 -8.99 -8.78
CA LEU A 72 -12.81 -8.95 -7.53
C LEU A 72 -12.01 -7.65 -7.41
N ALA A 73 -11.29 -7.25 -8.46
CA ALA A 73 -10.50 -6.02 -8.49
C ALA A 73 -11.37 -4.76 -8.37
N LEU A 74 -12.51 -4.72 -9.07
CA LEU A 74 -13.47 -3.62 -8.98
C LEU A 74 -14.06 -3.47 -7.58
N ARG A 75 -14.45 -4.59 -6.96
CA ARG A 75 -14.90 -4.60 -5.56
C ARG A 75 -13.78 -4.13 -4.63
N GLY A 76 -12.55 -4.59 -4.85
CA GLY A 76 -11.36 -4.16 -4.12
C GLY A 76 -11.16 -2.65 -4.16
N ARG A 77 -11.25 -2.03 -5.34
CA ARG A 77 -11.11 -0.57 -5.51
C ARG A 77 -12.16 0.20 -4.70
N ALA A 78 -13.41 -0.24 -4.73
CA ALA A 78 -14.49 0.40 -3.98
C ALA A 78 -14.26 0.31 -2.46
N LEU A 79 -13.87 -0.86 -1.97
CA LEU A 79 -13.56 -1.08 -0.55
C LEU A 79 -12.32 -0.27 -0.11
N TYR A 80 -11.28 -0.24 -0.95
CA TYR A 80 -10.07 0.54 -0.72
C TYR A 80 -10.38 2.03 -0.56
N ALA A 81 -11.11 2.62 -1.50
CA ALA A 81 -11.47 4.03 -1.44
C ALA A 81 -12.26 4.38 -0.17
N ALA A 82 -13.20 3.53 0.23
CA ALA A 82 -13.95 3.70 1.47
C ALA A 82 -13.07 3.57 2.73
N ALA A 83 -12.16 2.59 2.74
CA ALA A 83 -11.24 2.36 3.85
C ALA A 83 -10.25 3.51 4.02
N THR A 84 -9.60 3.96 2.94
CA THR A 84 -8.67 5.10 2.95
C THR A 84 -9.38 6.37 3.41
N GLY A 85 -10.57 6.66 2.88
CA GLY A 85 -11.34 7.83 3.31
C GLY A 85 -11.80 7.79 4.77
N ALA A 86 -11.98 6.60 5.36
CA ALA A 86 -12.27 6.46 6.79
C ALA A 86 -11.00 6.57 7.65
N HIS A 87 -9.91 5.95 7.19
CA HIS A 87 -8.61 5.99 7.84
C HIS A 87 -8.06 7.42 7.91
N ASP A 88 -8.12 8.17 6.82
CA ASP A 88 -7.62 9.55 6.73
C ASP A 88 -8.41 10.54 7.58
N ARG A 89 -9.69 10.27 7.84
CA ARG A 89 -10.56 11.10 8.68
C ARG A 89 -10.49 10.76 10.18
N ARG A 90 -9.65 9.80 10.57
CA ARG A 90 -9.45 9.48 11.99
C ARG A 90 -8.83 10.68 12.73
N PRO A 91 -8.99 10.79 14.06
CA PRO A 91 -8.27 11.78 14.85
C PRO A 91 -6.75 11.70 14.61
N GLY A 92 -6.10 12.83 14.31
CA GLY A 92 -4.68 12.88 13.94
C GLY A 92 -4.38 12.53 12.47
N GLY A 93 -5.40 12.19 11.67
CA GLY A 93 -5.23 11.79 10.27
C GLY A 93 -4.75 12.93 9.38
N ALA A 94 -5.19 14.16 9.62
CA ALA A 94 -4.75 15.33 8.85
C ALA A 94 -3.27 15.63 9.08
N GLU A 95 -2.81 15.57 10.33
CA GLU A 95 -1.42 15.74 10.72
C GLU A 95 -0.55 14.62 10.13
N ALA A 96 -0.99 13.36 10.25
CA ALA A 96 -0.28 12.22 9.66
C ALA A 96 -0.17 12.33 8.13
N LEU A 97 -1.23 12.81 7.45
CA LEU A 97 -1.19 13.07 6.00
C LEU A 97 -0.22 14.19 5.64
N ALA A 98 -0.16 15.27 6.44
CA ALA A 98 0.78 16.35 6.24
C ALA A 98 2.23 15.88 6.39
N GLU A 99 2.53 15.13 7.45
CA GLU A 99 3.85 14.53 7.70
C GLU A 99 4.27 13.59 6.56
N ARG A 100 3.34 12.72 6.13
CA ARG A 100 3.59 11.79 5.02
C ARG A 100 3.83 12.54 3.71
N ARG A 101 3.08 13.61 3.44
CA ARG A 101 3.29 14.46 2.26
C ARG A 101 4.68 15.07 2.27
N GLU A 102 5.11 15.67 3.38
CA GLU A 102 6.43 16.28 3.49
C GLU A 102 7.55 15.25 3.29
N LEU A 103 7.39 14.05 3.85
CA LEU A 103 8.32 12.94 3.61
C LEU A 103 8.41 12.58 2.13
N MET A 104 7.27 12.37 1.46
CA MET A 104 7.24 12.03 0.03
C MET A 104 7.80 13.15 -0.85
N GLU A 105 7.63 14.42 -0.47
CA GLU A 105 8.25 15.55 -1.17
C GLU A 105 9.78 15.59 -1.03
N ARG A 106 10.31 15.17 0.13
CA ARG A 106 11.77 15.00 0.33
C ARG A 106 12.29 13.85 -0.54
N GLU A 107 11.64 12.69 -0.48
CA GLU A 107 12.00 11.52 -1.28
C GLU A 107 11.96 11.83 -2.78
N ARG A 108 10.92 12.53 -3.26
CA ARG A 108 10.82 12.96 -4.65
C ARG A 108 11.98 13.86 -5.07
N ARG A 109 12.36 14.83 -4.24
CA ARG A 109 13.49 15.73 -4.52
C ARG A 109 14.82 14.97 -4.57
N TYR A 110 15.00 14.02 -3.67
CA TYR A 110 16.17 13.14 -3.63
C TYR A 110 16.22 12.23 -4.86
N ALA A 111 15.13 11.56 -5.22
CA ALA A 111 15.06 10.75 -6.44
C ALA A 111 15.39 11.58 -7.68
N ALA A 112 14.85 12.80 -7.79
CA ALA A 112 15.15 13.71 -8.89
C ALA A 112 16.64 14.12 -8.94
N SER A 113 17.29 14.32 -7.80
CA SER A 113 18.73 14.62 -7.77
C SER A 113 19.57 13.43 -8.20
N ARG A 114 19.18 12.21 -7.79
CA ARG A 114 19.82 10.95 -8.21
C ARG A 114 19.70 10.71 -9.71
N VAL A 115 18.52 10.98 -10.29
CA VAL A 115 18.30 10.87 -11.74
C VAL A 115 19.21 11.83 -12.51
N ARG A 116 19.33 13.09 -12.08
CA ARG A 116 20.25 14.06 -12.70
C ARG A 116 21.70 13.61 -12.62
N ALA A 117 22.15 13.22 -11.43
CA ALA A 117 23.53 12.73 -11.26
C ALA A 117 23.83 11.49 -12.11
N LEU A 118 22.85 10.61 -12.33
CA LEU A 118 23.00 9.47 -13.22
C LEU A 118 23.08 9.91 -14.70
N ALA A 119 22.23 10.84 -15.13
CA ALA A 119 22.24 11.38 -16.49
C ALA A 119 23.58 12.06 -16.82
N ASP A 120 24.12 12.86 -15.90
CA ASP A 120 25.43 13.51 -16.06
C ASP A 120 26.56 12.48 -16.23
N ARG A 121 26.54 11.40 -15.44
CA ARG A 121 27.53 10.31 -15.55
C ARG A 121 27.41 9.54 -16.87
N LEU A 122 26.19 9.27 -17.33
CA LEU A 122 25.96 8.58 -18.59
C LEU A 122 26.36 9.47 -19.79
N GLY A 123 26.08 10.78 -19.72
CA GLY A 123 26.47 11.75 -20.76
C GLY A 123 27.96 12.14 -20.74
N ALA A 124 28.65 11.94 -19.62
CA ALA A 124 30.10 12.13 -19.50
C ALA A 124 30.94 10.90 -19.91
N THR A 125 30.30 9.85 -20.44
CA THR A 125 31.00 8.69 -21.02
C THR A 125 31.42 9.07 -22.45
N PRO A 126 32.73 9.18 -22.77
CA PRO A 126 33.21 9.56 -24.11
C PRO A 126 32.96 8.47 -25.16
#